data_AF-A0A838UM20-F1
#
_entry.id   AF-A0A838UM20-F1
#
_cell.length_a   1.000
_cell.length_b   1.000
_cell.length_c   1.000
_cell.angle_alpha   90.00
_cell.angle_beta   90.00
_cell.angle_gamma   90.00
#
_symmetry.space_group_name_H-M   'P 1'
#
loop_
_entity.id
_entity.type
_entity.pdbx_description
1 polymer ?
#
loop_
_entity_poly.entity_id
_entity_poly.type
_entity_poly.pdbx_seq_one_letter_code
_entity_poly.pdbx_strand_id
1 'polypeptide(L)'
;MTEAEFSRLLDLVYEAALEPETWAAVMERVADLLGGTSAWLSQLNVEDGSGGGIITRIDPRMPTVYREHFALRNPLANVADPRAYMRGWAPRILSDEDWMPKEALVRSEYYNDFLKPQDIHSTLMIRLAARGFDISVLNINRPERRAQFGPTERELAARLQPHLIRAFNLGQKIAERRSLNAGLADILDRSPHALFLLDGAGAVRHLNRPA
;
A
#
# COMPACT_ATOMS: atom_id res chain seq x y z
N MET A 1 12.80 -12.93 16.14
CA MET A 1 12.59 -13.51 14.79
C MET A 1 13.83 -14.28 14.40
N THR A 2 13.66 -15.57 14.13
CA THR A 2 14.71 -16.44 13.61
C THR A 2 14.98 -16.15 12.14
N GLU A 3 16.14 -16.57 11.63
CA GLU A 3 16.48 -16.43 10.22
C GLU A 3 15.48 -17.15 9.30
N ALA A 4 15.01 -18.33 9.72
CA ALA A 4 14.01 -19.10 8.98
C ALA A 4 12.64 -18.41 8.91
N GLU A 5 12.21 -17.74 9.99
CA GLU A 5 10.97 -16.94 9.98
C GLU A 5 11.11 -15.72 9.07
N PHE A 6 12.27 -15.07 9.08
CA PHE A 6 12.53 -13.94 8.20
C PHE A 6 12.52 -14.36 6.72
N SER A 7 13.20 -15.47 6.38
CA SER A 7 13.21 -15.99 5.01
C SER A 7 11.80 -16.31 4.51
N ARG A 8 10.97 -17.00 5.31
CA ARG A 8 9.58 -17.31 4.93
C ARG A 8 8.74 -16.06 4.70
N LEU A 9 8.94 -15.00 5.50
CA LEU A 9 8.27 -13.73 5.28
C LEU A 9 8.74 -13.07 3.98
N LEU A 10 10.04 -13.15 3.65
CA LEU A 10 10.55 -12.63 2.39
C LEU A 10 9.98 -13.39 1.19
N ASP A 11 9.89 -14.71 1.26
CA ASP A 11 9.28 -15.54 0.21
C ASP A 11 7.83 -15.08 -0.05
N LEU A 12 7.05 -14.90 1.02
CA LEU A 12 5.67 -14.40 0.95
C LEU A 12 5.59 -12.98 0.36
N VAL A 13 6.53 -12.11 0.72
CA VAL A 13 6.63 -10.73 0.17
C VAL A 13 6.88 -10.76 -1.33
N TYR A 14 7.76 -11.64 -1.81
CA TYR A 14 8.05 -11.76 -3.24
C TYR A 14 6.94 -12.49 -4.02
N GLU A 15 6.25 -13.44 -3.39
CA GLU A 15 5.03 -14.05 -3.94
C GLU A 15 3.96 -12.99 -4.20
N ALA A 16 3.75 -12.06 -3.26
CA ALA A 16 2.82 -10.94 -3.43
C ALA A 16 3.16 -9.96 -4.57
N ALA A 17 4.40 -10.01 -5.10
CA ALA A 17 4.74 -9.27 -6.31
C ALA A 17 4.17 -9.94 -7.59
N LEU A 18 3.97 -11.25 -7.57
CA LEU A 18 3.45 -12.03 -8.70
C LEU A 18 1.92 -12.20 -8.61
N GLU A 19 1.43 -12.44 -7.39
CA GLU A 19 0.03 -12.69 -7.05
C GLU A 19 -0.45 -11.60 -6.06
N PRO A 20 -1.03 -10.49 -6.55
CA PRO A 20 -1.40 -9.33 -5.73
C PRO A 20 -2.35 -9.64 -4.55
N GLU A 21 -3.14 -10.70 -4.66
CA GLU A 21 -4.08 -11.18 -3.65
C GLU A 21 -3.37 -11.58 -2.36
N THR A 22 -2.08 -11.92 -2.44
CA THR A 22 -1.22 -12.33 -1.32
C THR A 22 -0.82 -11.16 -0.42
N TRP A 23 -1.01 -9.90 -0.85
CA TRP A 23 -0.65 -8.73 -0.04
C TRP A 23 -1.37 -8.69 1.31
N ALA A 24 -2.61 -9.18 1.39
CA ALA A 24 -3.32 -9.26 2.67
C ALA A 24 -2.56 -10.14 3.68
N ALA A 25 -2.08 -11.32 3.25
CA ALA A 25 -1.29 -12.21 4.10
C ALA A 25 0.04 -11.58 4.51
N VAL A 26 0.74 -10.89 3.59
CA VAL A 26 1.98 -10.15 3.90
C VAL A 26 1.71 -9.11 4.99
N MET A 27 0.66 -8.30 4.81
CA MET A 27 0.31 -7.24 5.75
C MET A 27 0.01 -7.77 7.16
N GLU A 28 -0.75 -8.86 7.25
CA GLU A 28 -1.05 -9.52 8.53
C GLU A 28 0.21 -10.03 9.22
N ARG A 29 1.11 -10.70 8.48
CA ARG A 29 2.37 -11.20 9.04
C ARG A 29 3.29 -10.08 9.51
N VAL A 30 3.39 -8.99 8.74
CA VAL A 30 4.17 -7.81 9.13
C VAL A 30 3.55 -7.13 10.35
N ALA A 31 2.22 -7.04 10.42
CA ALA A 31 1.53 -6.52 11.60
C ALA A 31 1.83 -7.36 12.83
N ASP A 32 1.67 -8.69 12.76
CA ASP A 32 1.94 -9.60 13.87
C ASP A 32 3.40 -9.49 14.36
N LEU A 33 4.36 -9.43 13.41
CA LEU A 33 5.79 -9.31 13.71
C LEU A 33 6.15 -7.99 14.41
N LEU A 34 5.50 -6.90 14.04
CA LEU A 34 5.76 -5.56 14.59
C LEU A 34 4.87 -5.24 15.81
N GLY A 35 4.12 -6.21 16.34
CA GLY A 35 3.21 -5.98 17.45
C GLY A 35 2.01 -5.09 17.07
N GLY A 36 1.65 -5.05 15.80
CA GLY A 36 0.43 -4.50 15.25
C GLY A 36 -0.81 -5.34 15.56
N THR A 37 -1.98 -4.79 15.26
CA THR A 37 -3.28 -5.47 15.32
C THR A 37 -4.04 -5.38 13.99
N SER A 38 -3.76 -4.36 13.19
CA SER A 38 -4.33 -4.19 11.86
C SER A 38 -3.35 -3.49 10.92
N ALA A 39 -3.62 -3.54 9.62
CA ALA A 39 -2.78 -2.90 8.63
C ALA A 39 -3.57 -2.32 7.45
N TRP A 40 -3.00 -1.31 6.82
CA TRP A 40 -3.51 -0.71 5.58
C TRP A 40 -2.35 -0.42 4.63
N LEU A 41 -2.28 -1.14 3.51
CA LEU A 41 -1.43 -0.75 2.38
C LEU A 41 -2.18 0.31 1.57
N SER A 42 -1.96 1.57 1.92
CA SER A 42 -2.66 2.72 1.34
C SER A 42 -1.88 3.27 0.15
N GLN A 43 -2.60 3.62 -0.91
CA GLN A 43 -2.12 4.49 -1.98
C GLN A 43 -2.99 5.74 -1.96
N LEU A 44 -2.42 6.84 -1.44
CA LEU A 44 -3.15 8.09 -1.24
C LEU A 44 -2.43 9.24 -1.94
N ASN A 45 -3.21 10.10 -2.56
CA ASN A 45 -2.76 11.33 -3.17
C ASN A 45 -2.55 12.40 -2.09
N VAL A 46 -1.39 13.06 -2.05
CA VAL A 46 -1.10 14.06 -1.02
C VAL A 46 -1.68 15.46 -1.29
N GLU A 47 -2.21 15.72 -2.48
CA GLU A 47 -2.87 17.00 -2.79
C GLU A 47 -4.31 17.02 -2.30
N ASP A 48 -5.06 15.92 -2.48
CA ASP A 48 -6.49 15.86 -2.17
C ASP A 48 -6.90 14.72 -1.22
N GLY A 49 -5.95 13.88 -0.80
CA GLY A 49 -6.18 12.74 0.08
C GLY A 49 -6.96 11.59 -0.56
N SER A 50 -7.26 11.67 -1.85
CA SER A 50 -7.99 10.64 -2.58
C SER A 50 -7.15 9.37 -2.73
N GLY A 51 -7.81 8.25 -3.00
CA GLY A 51 -7.16 6.96 -3.21
C GLY A 51 -7.83 5.85 -2.42
N GLY A 52 -7.04 4.84 -2.05
CA GLY A 52 -7.55 3.64 -1.42
C GLY A 52 -6.43 2.69 -1.03
N GLY A 53 -6.70 1.40 -1.06
CA GLY A 53 -5.69 0.40 -0.79
C GLY A 53 -6.27 -0.92 -0.29
N ILE A 54 -5.38 -1.78 0.18
CA ILE A 54 -5.71 -3.08 0.74
C ILE A 54 -5.72 -2.93 2.26
N ILE A 55 -6.78 -3.40 2.92
CA ILE A 55 -6.92 -3.37 4.37
C ILE A 55 -6.92 -4.80 4.94
N THR A 56 -6.37 -4.97 6.14
CA THR A 56 -6.48 -6.23 6.91
C THR A 56 -6.83 -5.94 8.35
N ARG A 57 -7.79 -6.71 8.89
CA ARG A 57 -8.29 -6.58 10.26
C ARG A 57 -8.79 -5.15 10.60
N ILE A 58 -9.35 -4.49 9.60
CA ILE A 58 -10.03 -3.19 9.67
C ILE A 58 -11.48 -3.41 9.23
N ASP A 59 -12.43 -2.69 9.81
CA ASP A 59 -13.83 -2.72 9.37
C ASP A 59 -13.92 -2.32 7.87
N PRO A 60 -14.50 -3.17 7.00
CA PRO A 60 -14.61 -2.92 5.56
C PRO A 60 -15.33 -1.62 5.16
N ARG A 61 -16.09 -1.00 6.07
CA ARG A 61 -16.75 0.29 5.83
C ARG A 61 -15.79 1.48 5.95
N MET A 62 -14.68 1.33 6.67
CA MET A 62 -13.79 2.44 6.99
C MET A 62 -13.13 3.08 5.76
N PRO A 63 -12.74 2.37 4.70
CA PRO A 63 -12.25 3.01 3.48
C PRO A 63 -13.26 3.98 2.86
N THR A 64 -14.55 3.67 2.91
CA THR A 64 -15.61 4.58 2.43
C THR A 64 -15.72 5.80 3.33
N VAL A 65 -15.76 5.60 4.66
CA VAL A 65 -15.77 6.71 5.64
C VAL A 65 -14.55 7.62 5.48
N TYR A 66 -13.37 7.04 5.24
CA TYR A 66 -12.15 7.79 4.97
C TYR A 66 -12.31 8.69 3.75
N ARG A 67 -12.70 8.09 2.62
CA ARG A 67 -12.82 8.79 1.34
C ARG A 67 -13.85 9.92 1.39
N GLU A 68 -14.98 9.69 2.06
CA GLU A 68 -16.09 10.66 2.10
C GLU A 68 -15.81 11.85 3.02
N HIS A 69 -15.04 11.66 4.10
CA HIS A 69 -14.90 12.70 5.13
C HIS A 69 -13.45 13.06 5.46
N PHE A 70 -12.56 12.07 5.55
CA PHE A 70 -11.21 12.24 6.09
C PHE A 70 -10.11 12.42 5.06
N ALA A 71 -10.38 12.23 3.75
CA ALA A 71 -9.39 12.45 2.68
C ALA A 71 -8.66 13.79 2.86
N LEU A 72 -9.41 14.89 2.99
CA LEU A 72 -8.86 16.24 3.22
C LEU A 72 -8.64 16.60 4.70
N ARG A 73 -8.90 15.68 5.64
CA ARG A 73 -8.82 15.93 7.10
C ARG A 73 -7.88 14.99 7.85
N ASN A 74 -7.08 14.19 7.14
CA ASN A 74 -6.13 13.27 7.75
C ASN A 74 -4.81 13.98 8.08
N PRO A 75 -4.52 14.29 9.36
CA PRO A 75 -3.29 14.97 9.75
C PRO A 75 -2.00 14.16 9.52
N LEU A 76 -2.13 12.85 9.26
CA LEU A 76 -1.00 11.94 9.02
C LEU A 76 -0.69 11.74 7.53
N ALA A 77 -1.51 12.31 6.64
CA ALA A 77 -1.30 12.26 5.18
C ALA A 77 -1.25 13.65 4.55
N ASN A 78 -2.02 14.61 5.09
CA ASN A 78 -2.18 15.92 4.47
C ASN A 78 -1.08 16.87 4.90
N VAL A 79 -0.50 17.54 3.92
CA VAL A 79 0.63 18.44 4.08
C VAL A 79 0.29 19.82 3.52
N ALA A 80 0.84 20.87 4.12
CA ALA A 80 0.53 22.24 3.72
C ALA A 80 1.03 22.58 2.30
N ASP A 81 2.17 22.03 1.88
CA ASP A 81 2.72 22.17 0.53
C ASP A 81 3.07 20.79 -0.05
N PRO A 82 2.13 20.16 -0.79
CA PRO A 82 2.35 18.86 -1.43
C PRO A 82 3.56 18.85 -2.36
N ARG A 83 3.83 19.94 -3.07
CA ARG A 83 4.96 20.03 -4.01
C ARG A 83 6.30 20.04 -3.29
N ALA A 84 6.42 20.85 -2.24
CA ALA A 84 7.63 20.86 -1.41
C ALA A 84 7.85 19.52 -0.72
N TYR A 85 6.77 18.94 -0.19
CA TYR A 85 6.81 17.63 0.42
C TYR A 85 7.28 16.54 -0.55
N MET A 86 6.78 16.54 -1.80
CA MET A 86 7.22 15.57 -2.81
C MET A 86 8.67 15.77 -3.25
N ARG A 87 9.20 17.00 -3.28
CA ARG A 87 10.63 17.23 -3.55
C ARG A 87 11.57 16.60 -2.50
N GLY A 88 11.12 16.57 -1.25
CA GLY A 88 11.86 15.96 -0.13
C GLY A 88 11.47 14.51 0.15
N TRP A 89 10.61 13.91 -0.67
CA TRP A 89 10.09 12.58 -0.39
C TRP A 89 11.19 11.53 -0.48
N ALA A 90 11.19 10.62 0.49
CA ALA A 90 12.05 9.44 0.52
C ALA A 90 11.28 8.28 1.16
N PRO A 91 11.64 7.02 0.83
CA PRO A 91 11.07 5.86 1.49
C PRO A 91 11.61 5.79 2.93
N ARG A 92 10.88 6.40 3.87
CA ARG A 92 11.19 6.42 5.30
C ARG A 92 10.19 5.59 6.09
N ILE A 93 10.63 5.15 7.26
CA ILE A 93 9.77 4.60 8.30
C ILE A 93 9.49 5.70 9.30
N LEU A 94 8.20 5.99 9.50
CA LEU A 94 7.71 7.04 10.39
C LEU A 94 6.65 6.46 11.29
N SER A 95 6.44 7.07 12.43
CA SER A 95 5.29 6.84 13.31
C SER A 95 4.38 8.06 13.29
N ASP A 96 3.19 7.94 13.89
CA ASP A 96 2.33 9.09 14.15
C ASP A 96 3.03 10.22 14.95
N GLU A 97 3.94 9.87 15.86
CA GLU A 97 4.70 10.83 16.67
C GLU A 97 5.77 11.60 15.87
N ASP A 98 6.22 11.05 14.73
CA ASP A 98 7.14 11.75 13.84
C ASP A 98 6.42 12.84 13.02
N TRP A 99 5.09 12.76 12.94
CA TRP A 99 4.25 13.75 12.25
C TRP A 99 3.74 14.84 13.18
N MET A 100 3.29 14.47 14.38
CA MET A 100 2.78 15.42 15.35
C MET A 100 2.81 14.89 16.78
N PRO A 101 2.76 15.78 17.80
CA PRO A 101 2.62 15.36 19.18
C PRO A 101 1.39 14.46 19.39
N LYS A 102 1.56 13.39 20.17
CA LYS A 102 0.52 12.40 20.42
C LYS A 102 -0.77 13.01 20.95
N GLU A 103 -0.65 13.98 21.85
CA GLU A 103 -1.79 14.68 22.45
C GLU A 103 -2.56 15.52 21.43
N ALA A 104 -1.88 16.03 20.39
CA ALA A 104 -2.53 16.73 19.30
C ALA A 104 -3.32 15.76 18.41
N LEU A 105 -2.74 14.59 18.11
CA LEU A 105 -3.46 13.54 17.38
C LEU A 105 -4.70 13.09 18.16
N VAL A 106 -4.57 12.75 19.45
CA VAL A 106 -5.70 12.27 20.27
C VAL A 106 -6.85 13.29 20.38
N ARG A 107 -6.56 14.59 20.28
CA ARG A 107 -7.58 15.66 20.24
C ARG A 107 -8.20 15.89 18.87
N SER A 108 -7.63 15.34 17.80
CA SER A 108 -8.12 15.54 16.45
C SER A 108 -9.42 14.78 16.18
N GLU A 109 -10.23 15.31 15.25
CA GLU A 109 -11.41 14.63 14.71
C GLU A 109 -11.01 13.27 14.10
N TYR A 110 -9.93 13.25 13.31
CA TYR A 110 -9.41 12.03 12.69
C TYR A 110 -9.13 10.92 13.70
N TYR A 111 -8.56 11.25 14.85
CA TYR A 111 -8.35 10.22 15.88
C TYR A 111 -9.67 9.72 16.46
N ASN A 112 -10.54 10.62 16.90
CA ASN A 112 -11.74 10.24 17.65
C ASN A 112 -12.79 9.54 16.79
N ASP A 113 -12.94 9.95 15.53
CA ASP A 113 -14.04 9.53 14.68
C ASP A 113 -13.59 8.54 13.59
N PHE A 114 -12.28 8.47 13.28
CA PHE A 114 -11.73 7.50 12.34
C PHE A 114 -10.88 6.41 13.02
N LEU A 115 -9.83 6.77 13.76
CA LEU A 115 -8.88 5.78 14.30
C LEU A 115 -9.42 4.99 15.51
N LYS A 116 -9.96 5.70 16.51
CA LYS A 116 -10.41 5.13 17.78
C LYS A 116 -11.51 4.07 17.62
N PRO A 117 -12.53 4.23 16.74
CA PRO A 117 -13.53 3.17 16.51
C PRO A 117 -12.94 1.86 15.99
N GLN A 118 -11.73 1.90 15.42
CA GLN A 118 -11.00 0.74 14.90
C GLN A 118 -9.97 0.18 15.91
N ASP A 119 -9.97 0.65 17.17
CA ASP A 119 -8.95 0.33 18.19
C ASP A 119 -7.52 0.70 17.72
N ILE A 120 -7.39 1.79 16.97
CA ILE A 120 -6.11 2.32 16.50
C ILE A 120 -5.70 3.51 17.35
N HIS A 121 -4.58 3.36 18.06
CA HIS A 121 -3.99 4.44 18.84
C HIS A 121 -2.71 4.97 18.21
N SER A 122 -1.80 4.08 17.80
CA SER A 122 -0.53 4.43 17.13
C SER A 122 -0.42 3.73 15.78
N THR A 123 0.30 4.37 14.86
CA THR A 123 0.53 3.88 13.50
C THR A 123 2.00 4.00 13.12
N LEU A 124 2.57 2.92 12.59
CA LEU A 124 3.88 2.90 11.92
C LEU A 124 3.66 2.88 10.40
N MET A 125 4.19 3.88 9.72
CA MET A 125 4.14 4.10 8.28
C MET A 125 5.44 3.64 7.63
N ILE A 126 5.39 2.55 6.88
CA ILE A 126 6.50 2.05 6.06
C ILE A 126 6.28 2.53 4.62
N ARG A 127 6.94 3.61 4.21
CA ARG A 127 6.77 4.18 2.86
C ARG A 127 7.43 3.28 1.82
N LEU A 128 6.70 2.97 0.76
CA LEU A 128 7.11 2.03 -0.29
C LEU A 128 7.46 2.73 -1.61
N ALA A 129 6.58 3.61 -2.07
CA ALA A 129 6.73 4.26 -3.38
C ALA A 129 6.03 5.61 -3.42
N ALA A 130 6.46 6.45 -4.36
CA ALA A 130 5.76 7.66 -4.77
C ALA A 130 5.73 7.73 -6.30
N ARG A 131 4.57 8.13 -6.85
CA ARG A 131 4.35 8.35 -8.28
C ARG A 131 3.53 9.62 -8.45
N GLY A 132 4.15 10.69 -8.94
CA GLY A 132 3.52 12.01 -8.89
C GLY A 132 3.23 12.41 -7.45
N PHE A 133 1.96 12.63 -7.12
CA PHE A 133 1.49 12.92 -5.76
C PHE A 133 0.91 11.70 -5.03
N ASP A 134 0.86 10.52 -5.68
CA ASP A 134 0.35 9.30 -5.05
C ASP A 134 1.47 8.61 -4.27
N ILE A 135 1.23 8.36 -2.99
CA ILE A 135 2.18 7.71 -2.09
C ILE A 135 1.62 6.38 -1.61
N SER A 136 2.41 5.34 -1.78
CA SER A 136 2.13 4.00 -1.28
C SER A 136 2.81 3.78 0.07
N VAL A 137 2.03 3.47 1.09
CA VAL A 137 2.48 3.30 2.48
C VAL A 137 1.86 2.04 3.06
N LEU A 138 2.68 1.19 3.66
CA LEU A 138 2.18 0.13 4.55
C LEU A 138 2.05 0.69 5.97
N ASN A 139 0.82 0.90 6.40
CA ASN A 139 0.49 1.36 7.74
C ASN A 139 0.26 0.14 8.64
N ILE A 140 0.98 0.06 9.75
CA ILE A 140 0.79 -0.94 10.79
C ILE A 140 0.24 -0.24 12.02
N ASN A 141 -0.94 -0.67 12.46
CA ASN A 141 -1.67 0.02 13.51
C ASN A 141 -1.71 -0.83 14.78
N ARG A 142 -1.80 -0.18 15.94
CA ARG A 142 -1.97 -0.87 17.20
C ARG A 142 -2.70 -0.03 18.25
N PRO A 143 -3.26 -0.69 19.26
CA PRO A 143 -4.20 -0.08 20.19
C PRO A 143 -3.52 0.61 21.37
N GLU A 144 -4.31 1.38 22.12
CA GLU A 144 -3.83 2.18 23.26
C GLU A 144 -3.21 1.33 24.37
N ARG A 145 -3.70 0.09 24.55
CA ARG A 145 -3.13 -0.88 25.51
C ARG A 145 -1.70 -1.33 25.19
N ARG A 146 -1.14 -0.96 24.04
CA ARG A 146 0.25 -1.26 23.66
C ARG A 146 1.08 0.03 23.64
N ALA A 147 2.25 0.02 24.29
CA ALA A 147 3.22 1.11 24.28
C ALA A 147 3.63 1.46 22.85
N GLN A 148 3.93 2.73 22.53
CA GLN A 148 4.28 3.32 21.20
C GLN A 148 5.37 2.56 20.40
N PHE A 149 5.45 2.76 19.07
CA PHE A 149 6.39 2.00 18.22
C PHE A 149 7.82 2.43 18.51
N GLY A 150 8.57 1.55 19.18
CA GLY A 150 9.89 1.83 19.70
C GLY A 150 11.02 1.51 18.71
N PRO A 151 12.28 1.62 19.18
CA PRO A 151 13.45 1.34 18.36
C PRO A 151 13.47 -0.09 17.78
N THR A 152 13.02 -1.08 18.55
CA THR A 152 13.01 -2.49 18.13
C THR A 152 12.08 -2.74 16.94
N GLU A 153 10.86 -2.23 16.98
CA GLU A 153 9.93 -2.36 15.84
C GLU A 153 10.43 -1.58 14.63
N ARG A 154 11.02 -0.39 14.83
CA ARG A 154 11.57 0.42 13.74
C ARG A 154 12.76 -0.27 13.07
N GLU A 155 13.63 -0.93 13.82
CA GLU A 155 14.75 -1.69 13.27
C GLU A 155 14.26 -2.89 12.43
N LEU A 156 13.26 -3.62 12.93
CA LEU A 156 12.63 -4.70 12.16
C LEU A 156 11.96 -4.20 10.88
N ALA A 157 11.22 -3.09 10.96
CA ALA A 157 10.63 -2.45 9.79
C ALA A 157 11.71 -1.99 8.79
N ALA A 158 12.84 -1.46 9.27
CA ALA A 158 13.96 -1.01 8.43
C ALA A 158 14.62 -2.17 7.68
N ARG A 159 14.70 -3.34 8.30
CA ARG A 159 15.17 -4.56 7.64
C ARG A 159 14.20 -5.06 6.56
N LEU A 160 12.89 -4.91 6.77
CA LEU A 160 11.86 -5.35 5.83
C LEU A 160 11.65 -4.38 4.66
N GLN A 161 11.77 -3.08 4.91
CA GLN A 161 11.38 -2.03 3.96
C GLN A 161 12.03 -2.20 2.57
N PRO A 162 13.34 -2.49 2.40
CA PRO A 162 13.92 -2.68 1.08
C PRO A 162 13.31 -3.85 0.29
N HIS A 163 12.85 -4.89 0.97
CA HIS A 163 12.19 -6.03 0.34
C HIS A 163 10.75 -5.69 -0.07
N LEU A 164 10.02 -5.01 0.82
CA LEU A 164 8.67 -4.52 0.54
C LEU A 164 8.65 -3.55 -0.64
N ILE A 165 9.60 -2.60 -0.70
CA ILE A 165 9.76 -1.67 -1.83
C ILE A 165 10.00 -2.43 -3.14
N ARG A 166 10.90 -3.41 -3.13
CA ARG A 166 11.23 -4.18 -4.33
C ARG A 166 10.05 -4.99 -4.83
N ALA A 167 9.38 -5.73 -3.94
CA ALA A 167 8.21 -6.53 -4.28
C ALA A 167 7.05 -5.65 -4.76
N PHE A 168 6.76 -4.55 -4.07
CA PHE A 168 5.72 -3.61 -4.47
C PHE A 168 5.98 -3.04 -5.87
N ASN A 169 7.18 -2.52 -6.12
CA ASN A 169 7.54 -1.97 -7.43
C ASN A 169 7.55 -3.03 -8.54
N LEU A 170 7.93 -4.27 -8.23
CA LEU A 170 7.87 -5.39 -9.18
C LEU A 170 6.41 -5.70 -9.55
N GLY A 171 5.53 -5.83 -8.55
CA GLY A 171 4.11 -6.06 -8.78
C GLY A 171 3.45 -4.95 -9.60
N GLN A 172 3.76 -3.69 -9.32
CA GLN A 172 3.27 -2.56 -10.12
C GLN A 172 3.71 -2.65 -11.59
N LYS A 173 4.98 -2.97 -11.86
CA LYS A 173 5.48 -3.14 -13.24
C LYS A 173 4.81 -4.32 -13.97
N ILE A 174 4.52 -5.41 -13.26
CA ILE A 174 3.81 -6.56 -13.82
C ILE A 174 2.36 -6.18 -14.14
N ALA A 175 1.67 -5.51 -13.22
CA ALA A 175 0.31 -5.04 -13.40
C ALA A 175 0.18 -4.07 -14.59
N GLU A 176 1.10 -3.11 -14.72
CA GLU A 176 1.14 -2.18 -15.86
C GLU A 176 1.28 -2.91 -17.20
N ARG A 177 2.19 -3.89 -17.28
CA ARG A 177 2.39 -4.70 -18.49
C ARG A 177 1.17 -5.57 -18.81
N ARG A 178 0.56 -6.20 -17.81
CA ARG A 178 -0.67 -6.99 -17.97
C ARG A 178 -1.82 -6.10 -18.49
N SER A 179 -1.97 -4.90 -17.92
CA SER A 179 -2.99 -3.94 -18.34
C SER A 179 -2.76 -3.44 -19.78
N LEU A 180 -1.53 -3.13 -20.17
CA LEU A 180 -1.20 -2.72 -21.53
C LEU A 180 -1.51 -3.83 -22.54
N ASN A 181 -1.09 -5.06 -22.24
CA ASN A 181 -1.35 -6.21 -23.10
C ASN A 181 -2.86 -6.49 -23.25
N ALA A 182 -3.62 -6.39 -22.16
CA ALA A 182 -5.08 -6.54 -22.20
C ALA A 182 -5.75 -5.45 -23.06
N GLY A 183 -5.30 -4.19 -22.93
CA GLY A 183 -5.80 -3.09 -23.77
C GLY A 183 -5.48 -3.26 -25.26
N LEU A 184 -4.27 -3.75 -25.59
CA LEU A 184 -3.91 -4.09 -26.97
C LEU A 184 -4.79 -5.22 -27.52
N ALA A 185 -5.02 -6.28 -26.72
CA ALA A 185 -5.90 -7.37 -27.12
C ALA A 185 -7.34 -6.90 -27.36
N ASP A 186 -7.89 -6.01 -26.51
CA ASP A 186 -9.23 -5.44 -26.70
C ASP A 186 -9.35 -4.62 -27.99
N ILE A 187 -8.31 -3.85 -28.35
CA ILE A 187 -8.27 -3.11 -29.62
C ILE A 187 -8.26 -4.07 -30.81
N LEU A 188 -7.47 -5.14 -30.75
CA LEU A 188 -7.44 -6.16 -31.82
C LEU A 188 -8.79 -6.86 -31.95
N ASP A 189 -9.44 -7.17 -30.82
CA ASP A 189 -10.78 -7.77 -30.75
C ASP A 189 -11.88 -6.90 -31.35
N ARG A 190 -11.66 -5.59 -31.46
CA ARG A 190 -12.59 -4.63 -32.08
C ARG A 190 -12.38 -4.42 -33.58
N SER A 191 -11.38 -5.07 -34.18
CA SER A 191 -11.13 -4.96 -35.62
C SER A 191 -12.24 -5.65 -36.43
N PRO A 192 -12.72 -5.02 -37.53
CA PRO A 192 -13.67 -5.65 -38.45
C PRO A 192 -13.01 -6.71 -39.37
N HIS A 193 -11.69 -6.85 -39.32
CA HIS A 193 -10.93 -7.82 -40.10
C HIS A 193 -10.40 -8.94 -39.20
N ALA A 194 -10.24 -10.15 -39.74
CA ALA A 194 -9.57 -11.24 -39.05
C ALA A 194 -8.07 -10.91 -38.86
N LEU A 195 -7.63 -10.85 -37.60
CA LEU A 195 -6.27 -10.54 -37.19
C LEU A 195 -5.66 -11.73 -36.46
N PHE A 196 -4.45 -12.10 -36.85
CA PHE A 196 -3.65 -13.15 -36.23
C PHE A 196 -2.35 -12.52 -35.72
N LEU A 197 -2.07 -12.61 -34.43
CA LEU A 197 -0.77 -12.24 -33.87
C LEU A 197 0.08 -13.50 -33.78
N LEU A 198 1.24 -13.51 -34.42
CA LEU A 198 2.17 -14.63 -34.43
C LEU A 198 3.41 -14.31 -33.58
N ASP A 199 4.03 -15.32 -32.99
CA ASP A 199 5.38 -15.19 -32.42
C ASP A 199 6.47 -15.37 -33.49
N GLY A 200 7.75 -15.26 -33.08
CA GLY A 200 8.89 -15.43 -33.97
C GLY A 200 9.04 -16.83 -34.59
N ALA A 201 8.31 -17.84 -34.08
CA ALA A 201 8.25 -19.18 -34.66
C ALA A 201 7.02 -19.39 -35.55
N GLY A 202 6.18 -18.37 -35.74
CA GLY A 202 4.96 -18.44 -36.54
C GLY A 202 3.77 -19.05 -35.79
N ALA A 203 3.86 -19.30 -34.49
CA ALA A 203 2.75 -19.81 -33.71
C ALA A 203 1.75 -18.70 -33.36
N VAL A 204 0.45 -18.97 -33.49
CA VAL A 204 -0.61 -18.01 -33.15
C VAL A 204 -0.64 -17.76 -31.64
N ARG A 205 -0.42 -16.51 -31.25
CA ARG A 205 -0.49 -16.02 -29.87
C ARG A 205 -1.80 -15.31 -29.54
N HIS A 206 -2.46 -14.74 -30.54
CA HIS A 206 -3.79 -14.13 -30.42
C HIS A 206 -4.57 -14.27 -31.72
N LEU A 207 -5.87 -14.53 -31.60
CA LEU A 207 -6.86 -14.45 -32.67
C LEU A 207 -7.95 -13.51 -32.20
N ASN A 208 -8.29 -12.50 -32.99
CA ASN A 208 -9.34 -11.57 -32.60
C ASN A 208 -10.74 -12.19 -32.69
N ARG A 209 -11.68 -11.69 -31.88
CA ARG A 209 -13.07 -12.17 -31.90
C ARG A 209 -13.76 -11.84 -33.23
N PRO A 210 -14.67 -12.71 -33.71
CA PRO A 210 -15.51 -12.38 -34.86
C PRO A 210 -16.42 -11.18 -34.54
N ALA A 211 -16.65 -10.33 -35.55
CA ALA A 211 -17.55 -9.19 -35.49
C ALA A 211 -19.03 -9.60 -35.34
#